data_AF-A0A6I3M026-F1
#
_entry.id   AF-A0A6I3M026-F1
#
_cell.length_a   1.000
_cell.length_b   1.000
_cell.length_c   1.000
_cell.angle_alpha   90.00
_cell.angle_beta   90.00
_cell.angle_gamma   90.00
#
_symmetry.space_group_name_H-M   'P 1'
#
loop_
_entity.id
_entity.type
_entity.pdbx_description
1 polymer ?
#
loop_
_entity_poly.entity_id
_entity_poly.type
_entity_poly.pdbx_seq_one_letter_code
_entity_poly.pdbx_strand_id
1 'polypeptide(L)'
;MKQINLIAFLFLCIFSTSTFAQKNKKLDIIAYYTGDSKLIDDYEVNKLNQIIFSFCHLKEGKLSVDSPKDSLTIKHLVSLKAKNPQLKIILSLGGWGGCEPCSSAFSTSEGRLTFAKSVKEVSDYFKVDGLDLDWEYPAIEGLPGHLYQAVDKPNFTELLKILRSTLGKKYELSFAAGGFQKYLDESIDWKAVTPLVNRINIMSYDLVNGYSKVTGHHTPLYSTNPKEESTNRAVTYLLKQGVPASKLIIGGAFYTRTWKNVENVNNGLYQAGEHIQGTDFKSFSTVFTEANGWKYFWDDKAKAPYWYNEKEKTFATGDDLTSIKEKTEYVKSKKLGGIMFWELVLDTPKDGMVNAIYEVKNK
;
A
#
# COMPACT_ATOMS: atom_id res chain seq x y z
N MET A 1 29.43 -54.83 -61.92
CA MET A 1 29.70 -54.39 -60.53
C MET A 1 29.09 -53.02 -60.34
N LYS A 2 27.96 -52.93 -59.62
CA LYS A 2 27.14 -51.71 -59.53
C LYS A 2 27.59 -50.90 -58.30
N GLN A 3 27.99 -49.64 -58.53
CA GLN A 3 28.14 -48.64 -57.48
C GLN A 3 26.75 -48.23 -56.96
N ILE A 4 26.57 -48.24 -55.64
CA ILE A 4 25.39 -47.72 -54.96
C ILE A 4 25.82 -46.39 -54.31
N ASN A 5 25.26 -45.28 -54.80
CA ASN A 5 25.42 -43.97 -54.20
C ASN A 5 24.51 -43.86 -52.96
N LEU A 6 25.13 -43.55 -51.82
CA LEU A 6 24.47 -43.26 -50.56
C LEU A 6 24.26 -41.74 -50.47
N ILE A 7 23.02 -41.27 -50.61
CA ILE A 7 22.65 -39.89 -50.27
C ILE A 7 21.79 -39.95 -49.01
N ALA A 8 22.36 -39.54 -47.88
CA ALA A 8 21.66 -39.36 -46.62
C ALA A 8 21.04 -37.96 -46.59
N PHE A 9 19.71 -37.87 -46.55
CA PHE A 9 18.99 -36.64 -46.26
C PHE A 9 18.84 -36.49 -44.74
N LEU A 10 19.55 -35.53 -44.14
CA LEU A 10 19.36 -35.13 -42.75
C LEU A 10 18.20 -34.12 -42.68
N PHE A 11 17.07 -34.50 -42.11
CA PHE A 11 16.01 -33.57 -41.74
C PHE A 11 16.39 -32.88 -40.41
N LEU A 12 16.76 -31.60 -40.47
CA LEU A 12 16.99 -30.77 -39.29
C LEU A 12 15.64 -30.18 -38.83
N CYS A 13 15.00 -30.79 -37.84
CA CYS A 13 13.85 -30.20 -37.16
C CYS A 13 14.32 -29.06 -36.24
N ILE A 14 14.20 -27.82 -36.70
CA ILE A 14 14.41 -26.63 -35.88
C ILE A 14 13.16 -26.46 -35.00
N PHE A 15 13.25 -26.90 -33.74
CA PHE A 15 12.30 -26.49 -32.70
C PHE A 15 12.51 -25.00 -32.42
N SER A 16 11.67 -24.15 -32.97
CA SER A 16 11.57 -22.75 -32.55
C SER A 16 10.92 -22.71 -31.17
N THR A 17 11.72 -22.74 -30.11
CA THR A 17 11.25 -22.37 -28.78
C THR A 17 10.97 -20.86 -28.80
N SER A 18 9.70 -20.50 -28.91
CA SER A 18 9.24 -19.14 -28.64
C SER A 18 9.50 -18.85 -27.16
N THR A 19 10.70 -18.37 -26.83
CA THR A 19 10.95 -17.75 -25.53
C THR A 19 10.08 -16.51 -25.47
N PHE A 20 8.90 -16.62 -24.88
CA PHE A 20 8.21 -15.45 -24.35
C PHE A 20 9.16 -14.85 -23.33
N ALA A 21 9.91 -13.82 -23.75
CA ALA A 21 10.57 -12.93 -22.82
C ALA A 21 9.48 -12.42 -21.89
N GLN A 22 9.44 -12.95 -20.67
CA GLN A 22 8.58 -12.45 -19.62
C GLN A 22 9.01 -10.99 -19.45
N LYS A 23 8.23 -10.04 -20.01
CA LYS A 23 8.47 -8.60 -19.78
C LYS A 23 8.61 -8.47 -18.28
N ASN A 24 9.81 -8.23 -17.79
CA ASN A 24 10.07 -8.01 -16.37
C ASN A 24 9.16 -6.86 -15.96
N LYS A 25 8.05 -7.19 -15.30
CA LYS A 25 7.08 -6.19 -14.86
C LYS A 25 7.81 -5.40 -13.78
N LYS A 26 8.11 -4.14 -14.09
CA LYS A 26 8.88 -3.26 -13.21
C LYS A 26 8.13 -3.10 -11.88
N LEU A 27 8.88 -3.07 -10.78
CA LEU A 27 8.41 -2.73 -9.44
C LEU A 27 7.77 -1.33 -9.47
N ASP A 28 6.52 -1.20 -9.04
CA ASP A 28 5.87 0.12 -8.92
C ASP A 28 6.17 0.76 -7.57
N ILE A 29 6.45 2.07 -7.59
CA ILE A 29 6.52 2.92 -6.39
C ILE A 29 5.23 3.75 -6.36
N ILE A 30 4.43 3.58 -5.32
CA ILE A 30 3.07 4.12 -5.22
C ILE A 30 2.97 5.04 -4.00
N ALA A 31 2.68 6.31 -4.23
CA ALA A 31 2.57 7.32 -3.17
C ALA A 31 1.11 7.58 -2.83
N TYR A 32 0.70 7.41 -1.57
CA TYR A 32 -0.47 8.13 -1.05
C TYR A 32 -0.09 9.60 -0.84
N TYR A 33 -1.04 10.51 -1.07
CA TYR A 33 -0.80 11.95 -1.03
C TYR A 33 -2.00 12.72 -0.48
N THR A 34 -1.83 13.39 0.66
CA THR A 34 -2.85 14.27 1.27
C THR A 34 -2.51 15.77 1.17
N GLY A 35 -1.37 16.09 0.55
CA GLY A 35 -0.93 17.47 0.36
C GLY A 35 -1.76 18.23 -0.67
N ASP A 36 -1.34 19.47 -0.96
CA ASP A 36 -2.05 20.33 -1.91
C ASP A 36 -1.34 20.49 -3.26
N SER A 37 -1.92 21.31 -4.13
CA SER A 37 -1.38 21.54 -5.48
C SER A 37 0.02 22.17 -5.49
N LYS A 38 0.50 22.78 -4.40
CA LYS A 38 1.83 23.40 -4.36
C LYS A 38 2.85 22.44 -3.78
N LEU A 39 2.50 21.78 -2.67
CA LEU A 39 3.42 20.92 -1.94
C LEU A 39 3.95 19.74 -2.79
N ILE A 40 3.17 19.24 -3.76
CA ILE A 40 3.63 18.12 -4.60
C ILE A 40 4.84 18.47 -5.46
N ASP A 41 5.02 19.75 -5.82
CA ASP A 41 6.12 20.18 -6.68
C ASP A 41 7.48 20.13 -5.96
N ASP A 42 7.49 19.98 -4.63
CA ASP A 42 8.72 19.82 -3.85
C ASP A 42 9.31 18.41 -3.99
N TYR A 43 8.51 17.41 -4.36
CA TYR A 43 8.89 15.99 -4.40
C TYR A 43 9.34 15.51 -5.79
N GLU A 44 10.16 14.47 -5.81
CA GLU A 44 10.71 13.87 -7.03
C GLU A 44 9.74 12.93 -7.75
N VAL A 45 8.67 13.49 -8.34
CA VAL A 45 7.57 12.76 -8.99
C VAL A 45 8.02 11.79 -10.10
N ASN A 46 9.18 12.02 -10.73
CA ASN A 46 9.76 11.12 -11.74
C ASN A 46 10.19 9.76 -11.17
N LYS A 47 10.34 9.64 -9.84
CA LYS A 47 10.62 8.38 -9.15
C LYS A 47 9.37 7.54 -8.90
N LEU A 48 8.19 8.14 -9.04
CA LEU A 48 6.90 7.49 -8.76
C LEU A 48 6.28 6.87 -10.02
N ASN A 49 5.54 5.78 -9.81
CA ASN A 49 4.72 5.15 -10.85
C ASN A 49 3.23 5.48 -10.69
N GLN A 50 2.77 5.63 -9.46
CA GLN A 50 1.41 6.05 -9.16
C GLN A 50 1.39 7.06 -8.02
N ILE A 51 0.49 8.05 -8.11
CA ILE A 51 0.08 8.88 -6.98
C ILE A 51 -1.40 8.59 -6.74
N ILE A 52 -1.73 8.24 -5.50
CA ILE A 52 -3.09 8.07 -5.01
C ILE A 52 -3.45 9.34 -4.24
N PHE A 53 -4.37 10.12 -4.79
CA PHE A 53 -4.92 11.29 -4.10
C PHE A 53 -5.83 10.83 -2.96
N SER A 54 -5.51 11.29 -1.75
CA SER A 54 -6.19 10.94 -0.50
C SER A 54 -6.80 12.17 0.15
N PHE A 55 -8.12 12.27 0.32
CA PHE A 55 -9.14 11.31 -0.12
C PHE A 55 -10.32 12.03 -0.77
N CYS A 56 -11.04 11.27 -1.58
CA CYS A 56 -12.43 11.53 -1.90
C CYS A 56 -13.32 10.82 -0.87
N HIS A 57 -14.54 11.33 -0.68
CA HIS A 57 -15.48 10.77 0.28
C HIS A 57 -16.82 10.43 -0.35
N LEU A 58 -17.61 9.63 0.34
CA LEU A 58 -18.94 9.25 -0.11
C LEU A 58 -19.96 10.29 0.37
N LYS A 59 -20.64 10.96 -0.56
CA LYS A 59 -21.78 11.85 -0.27
C LYS A 59 -22.97 11.38 -1.07
N GLU A 60 -24.08 11.09 -0.38
CA GLU A 60 -25.32 10.58 -1.01
C GLU A 60 -25.08 9.36 -1.93
N GLY A 61 -24.18 8.46 -1.50
CA GLY A 61 -23.83 7.25 -2.26
C GLY A 61 -22.95 7.49 -3.51
N LYS A 62 -22.43 8.70 -3.70
CA LYS A 62 -21.56 9.09 -4.82
C LYS A 62 -20.16 9.46 -4.36
N LEU A 63 -19.16 9.21 -5.20
CA LEU A 63 -17.80 9.71 -5.01
C LEU A 63 -17.80 11.24 -5.10
N SER A 64 -17.34 11.90 -4.04
CA SER A 64 -17.25 13.35 -3.95
C SER A 64 -15.80 13.79 -3.76
N VAL A 65 -15.40 14.79 -4.53
CA VAL A 65 -14.21 15.62 -4.24
C VAL A 65 -14.67 16.72 -3.28
N ASP A 66 -14.02 16.85 -2.12
CA ASP A 66 -14.63 17.59 -1.00
C ASP A 66 -14.57 19.10 -1.12
N SER A 67 -13.55 19.62 -1.79
CA SER A 67 -13.34 21.05 -1.88
C SER A 67 -12.81 21.51 -3.24
N PRO A 68 -12.93 22.83 -3.54
CA PRO A 68 -12.23 23.42 -4.68
C PRO A 68 -10.70 23.24 -4.59
N LYS A 69 -10.13 23.21 -3.38
CA LYS A 69 -8.70 22.96 -3.16
C LYS A 69 -8.29 21.57 -3.65
N ASP A 70 -9.11 20.57 -3.35
CA ASP A 70 -8.88 19.18 -3.81
C ASP A 70 -9.03 19.08 -5.32
N SER A 71 -10.02 19.76 -5.89
CA SER A 71 -10.19 19.83 -7.34
C SER A 71 -8.98 20.43 -8.06
N LEU A 72 -8.38 21.50 -7.49
CA LEU A 72 -7.14 22.09 -8.01
C LEU A 72 -5.95 21.13 -7.84
N THR A 73 -5.87 20.46 -6.70
CA THR A 73 -4.82 19.48 -6.42
C THR A 73 -4.87 18.32 -7.42
N ILE A 74 -6.03 17.69 -7.62
CA ILE A 74 -6.20 16.59 -8.58
C ILE A 74 -5.83 17.03 -10.00
N LYS A 75 -6.28 18.22 -10.44
CA LYS A 75 -5.92 18.76 -11.76
C LYS A 75 -4.41 18.94 -11.90
N HIS A 76 -3.75 19.46 -10.86
CA HIS A 76 -2.30 19.62 -10.86
C HIS A 76 -1.58 18.28 -10.90
N LEU A 77 -2.00 17.30 -10.09
CA LEU A 77 -1.46 15.94 -10.10
C LEU A 77 -1.54 15.30 -11.50
N VAL A 78 -2.66 15.46 -12.20
CA VAL A 78 -2.81 14.97 -13.58
C VAL A 78 -1.86 15.69 -14.54
N SER A 79 -1.61 16.99 -14.35
CA SER A 79 -0.66 17.74 -15.17
C SER A 79 0.79 17.24 -15.06
N LEU A 80 1.17 16.62 -13.93
CA LEU A 80 2.51 16.07 -13.72
C LEU A 80 2.85 14.93 -14.69
N LYS A 81 1.86 14.33 -15.34
CA LYS A 81 2.08 13.37 -16.44
C LYS A 81 2.87 13.97 -17.60
N ALA A 82 2.85 15.28 -17.79
CA ALA A 82 3.70 15.94 -18.79
C ALA A 82 5.20 15.81 -18.47
N LYS A 83 5.56 15.75 -17.18
CA LYS A 83 6.93 15.52 -16.70
C LYS A 83 7.27 14.03 -16.61
N ASN A 84 6.29 13.21 -16.20
CA ASN A 84 6.43 11.76 -16.06
C ASN A 84 5.30 11.03 -16.84
N PRO A 85 5.47 10.76 -18.15
CA PRO A 85 4.39 10.22 -18.99
C PRO A 85 3.86 8.83 -18.60
N GLN A 86 4.58 8.09 -17.76
CA GLN A 86 4.14 6.77 -17.25
C GLN A 86 3.39 6.85 -15.92
N LEU A 87 3.32 8.06 -15.31
CA LEU A 87 2.66 8.30 -14.04
C LEU A 87 1.15 8.06 -14.17
N LYS A 88 0.59 7.35 -13.20
CA LYS A 88 -0.85 7.22 -13.03
C LYS A 88 -1.32 8.00 -11.81
N ILE A 89 -2.43 8.69 -11.96
CA ILE A 89 -3.12 9.40 -10.89
C ILE A 89 -4.39 8.64 -10.58
N ILE A 90 -4.53 8.24 -9.33
CA ILE A 90 -5.63 7.42 -8.82
C ILE A 90 -6.35 8.24 -7.76
N LEU A 91 -7.68 8.18 -7.73
CA LEU A 91 -8.46 8.75 -6.62
C LEU A 91 -8.71 7.66 -5.59
N SER A 92 -8.51 7.93 -4.31
CA SER A 92 -8.91 7.00 -3.25
C SER A 92 -10.24 7.44 -2.62
N LEU A 93 -11.17 6.50 -2.48
CA LEU A 93 -12.33 6.66 -1.61
C LEU A 93 -11.99 6.15 -0.21
N GLY A 94 -12.22 6.98 0.82
CA GLY A 94 -12.28 6.51 2.20
C GLY A 94 -11.09 6.97 3.03
N GLY A 95 -10.27 6.02 3.50
CA GLY A 95 -9.26 6.23 4.52
C GLY A 95 -9.82 6.08 5.94
N TRP A 96 -8.95 6.14 6.94
CA TRP A 96 -9.33 5.99 8.34
C TRP A 96 -10.40 7.01 8.75
N GLY A 97 -11.62 6.55 9.01
CA GLY A 97 -12.78 7.39 9.31
C GLY A 97 -13.55 7.92 8.10
N GLY A 98 -13.03 7.78 6.87
CA GLY A 98 -13.67 8.29 5.65
C GLY A 98 -14.76 7.41 5.06
N CYS A 99 -14.96 6.20 5.62
CA CYS A 99 -15.90 5.20 5.09
C CYS A 99 -17.07 4.87 6.03
N GLU A 100 -17.47 5.79 6.91
CA GLU A 100 -18.67 5.63 7.76
C GLU A 100 -19.92 5.14 6.98
N PRO A 101 -20.28 5.72 5.82
CA PRO A 101 -21.48 5.30 5.10
C PRO A 101 -21.28 4.05 4.21
N CYS A 102 -20.07 3.49 4.12
CA CYS A 102 -19.71 2.50 3.10
C CYS A 102 -20.51 1.19 3.22
N SER A 103 -20.69 0.63 4.43
CA SER A 103 -21.49 -0.59 4.62
C SER A 103 -22.93 -0.40 4.14
N SER A 104 -23.58 0.69 4.55
CA SER A 104 -24.96 1.02 4.15
C SER A 104 -25.06 1.28 2.64
N ALA A 105 -24.19 2.11 2.07
CA ALA A 105 -24.27 2.52 0.67
C ALA A 105 -23.98 1.37 -0.30
N PHE A 106 -23.12 0.43 0.07
CA PHE A 106 -22.76 -0.70 -0.79
C PHE A 106 -23.59 -1.97 -0.53
N SER A 107 -24.57 -1.91 0.37
CA SER A 107 -25.46 -3.02 0.69
C SER A 107 -26.39 -3.43 -0.47
N THR A 108 -26.75 -2.50 -1.35
CA THR A 108 -27.68 -2.73 -2.47
C THR A 108 -26.98 -2.66 -3.83
N SER A 109 -27.54 -3.36 -4.83
CA SER A 109 -27.05 -3.26 -6.21
C SER A 109 -27.18 -1.86 -6.80
N GLU A 110 -28.24 -1.14 -6.43
CA GLU A 110 -28.47 0.24 -6.85
C GLU A 110 -27.42 1.19 -6.26
N GLY A 111 -27.12 1.08 -4.96
CA GLY A 111 -26.11 1.90 -4.31
C GLY A 111 -24.71 1.70 -4.92
N ARG A 112 -24.33 0.43 -5.17
CA ARG A 112 -23.07 0.10 -5.85
C ARG A 112 -23.01 0.65 -7.28
N LEU A 113 -24.12 0.61 -8.03
CA LEU A 113 -24.20 1.15 -9.38
C LEU A 113 -24.13 2.68 -9.40
N THR A 114 -24.83 3.35 -8.48
CA THR A 114 -24.80 4.81 -8.32
C THR A 114 -23.38 5.28 -8.03
N PHE A 115 -22.71 4.62 -7.08
CA PHE A 115 -21.30 4.90 -6.79
C PHE A 115 -20.42 4.69 -8.02
N ALA A 116 -20.48 3.53 -8.68
CA ALA A 116 -19.63 3.26 -9.84
C ALA A 116 -19.83 4.23 -11.00
N LYS A 117 -21.07 4.69 -11.26
CA LYS A 117 -21.35 5.74 -12.24
C LYS A 117 -20.71 7.08 -11.85
N SER A 118 -20.81 7.47 -10.57
CA SER A 118 -20.18 8.71 -10.09
C SER A 118 -18.65 8.65 -10.17
N VAL A 119 -18.04 7.49 -9.89
CA VAL A 119 -16.59 7.29 -10.05
C VAL A 119 -16.20 7.52 -11.51
N LYS A 120 -16.97 6.97 -12.46
CA LYS A 120 -16.72 7.17 -13.88
C LYS A 120 -16.82 8.66 -14.27
N GLU A 121 -17.86 9.35 -13.82
CA GLU A 121 -18.05 10.78 -14.08
C GLU A 121 -16.89 11.62 -13.57
N VAL A 122 -16.52 11.46 -12.30
CA VAL A 122 -15.38 12.17 -11.68
C VAL A 122 -14.08 11.82 -12.39
N SER A 123 -13.88 10.53 -12.72
CA SER A 123 -12.67 10.09 -13.41
C SER A 123 -12.54 10.69 -14.80
N ASP A 124 -13.63 10.73 -15.56
CA ASP A 124 -13.70 11.30 -16.90
C ASP A 124 -13.55 12.82 -16.88
N TYR A 125 -14.02 13.51 -15.82
CA TYR A 125 -13.85 14.94 -15.65
C TYR A 125 -12.38 15.31 -15.39
N PHE A 126 -11.74 14.66 -14.41
CA PHE A 126 -10.37 14.97 -14.02
C PHE A 126 -9.30 14.33 -14.92
N LYS A 127 -9.65 13.33 -15.73
CA LYS A 127 -8.71 12.53 -16.54
C LYS A 127 -7.70 11.75 -15.69
N VAL A 128 -8.17 11.24 -14.55
CA VAL A 128 -7.43 10.28 -13.70
C VAL A 128 -7.52 8.87 -14.29
N ASP A 129 -6.63 7.98 -13.85
CA ASP A 129 -6.43 6.66 -14.44
C ASP A 129 -7.17 5.53 -13.70
N GLY A 130 -7.76 5.81 -12.55
CA GLY A 130 -8.38 4.76 -11.74
C GLY A 130 -8.92 5.19 -10.39
N LEU A 131 -9.38 4.17 -9.67
CA LEU A 131 -9.91 4.25 -8.31
C LEU A 131 -9.16 3.28 -7.39
N ASP A 132 -8.84 3.75 -6.20
CA ASP A 132 -8.46 2.94 -5.03
C ASP A 132 -9.62 2.96 -4.02
N LEU A 133 -9.98 1.81 -3.48
CA LEU A 133 -10.96 1.73 -2.37
C LEU A 133 -10.21 1.54 -1.06
N ASP A 134 -10.38 2.48 -0.14
CA ASP A 134 -9.84 2.41 1.21
C ASP A 134 -10.99 2.34 2.23
N TRP A 135 -11.72 1.22 2.18
CA TRP A 135 -12.78 0.92 3.13
C TRP A 135 -12.18 0.20 4.35
N GLU A 136 -12.16 0.92 5.47
CA GLU A 136 -11.61 0.44 6.74
C GLU A 136 -12.69 0.16 7.82
N TYR A 137 -13.27 -1.04 7.92
CA TYR A 137 -13.07 -2.23 7.07
C TYR A 137 -14.41 -2.92 6.74
N PRO A 138 -14.55 -3.61 5.59
CA PRO A 138 -15.70 -4.45 5.34
C PRO A 138 -15.68 -5.67 6.28
N ALA A 139 -16.85 -6.03 6.79
CA ALA A 139 -17.15 -7.23 7.59
C ALA A 139 -16.54 -7.30 8.99
N ILE A 140 -15.60 -6.43 9.32
CA ILE A 140 -14.99 -6.34 10.64
C ILE A 140 -14.96 -4.88 11.11
N GLU A 141 -14.77 -4.69 12.41
CA GLU A 141 -14.62 -3.37 12.99
C GLU A 141 -13.38 -2.63 12.45
N GLY A 142 -13.58 -1.38 12.05
CA GLY A 142 -12.53 -0.41 11.73
C GLY A 142 -12.52 0.72 12.77
N LEU A 143 -12.79 1.95 12.35
CA LEU A 143 -12.96 3.06 13.31
C LEU A 143 -14.15 2.76 14.24
N PRO A 144 -13.99 2.87 15.57
CA PRO A 144 -15.08 2.61 16.51
C PRO A 144 -16.33 3.42 16.20
N GLY A 145 -17.48 2.73 16.17
CA GLY A 145 -18.79 3.33 15.86
C GLY A 145 -19.19 3.27 14.39
N HIS A 146 -18.29 2.92 13.46
CA HIS A 146 -18.67 2.68 12.07
C HIS A 146 -19.44 1.37 11.92
N LEU A 147 -20.47 1.39 11.07
CA LEU A 147 -21.23 0.19 10.74
C LEU A 147 -20.34 -0.80 9.96
N TYR A 148 -20.30 -2.05 10.43
CA TYR A 148 -19.75 -3.18 9.70
C TYR A 148 -20.68 -4.39 9.86
N GLN A 149 -20.76 -5.21 8.81
CA GLN A 149 -21.66 -6.36 8.77
C GLN A 149 -20.99 -7.50 8.01
N ALA A 150 -21.21 -8.77 8.41
CA ALA A 150 -20.63 -9.92 7.70
C ALA A 150 -20.96 -9.94 6.19
N VAL A 151 -22.11 -9.38 5.80
CA VAL A 151 -22.54 -9.25 4.39
C VAL A 151 -21.69 -8.25 3.58
N ASP A 152 -20.88 -7.42 4.23
CA ASP A 152 -19.97 -6.50 3.55
C ASP A 152 -18.92 -7.26 2.72
N LYS A 153 -18.49 -8.46 3.12
CA LYS A 153 -17.54 -9.29 2.36
C LYS A 153 -18.06 -9.61 0.95
N PRO A 154 -19.25 -10.23 0.77
CA PRO A 154 -19.82 -10.42 -0.56
C PRO A 154 -20.22 -9.09 -1.22
N ASN A 155 -20.68 -8.08 -0.48
CA ASN A 155 -21.02 -6.77 -1.06
C ASN A 155 -19.81 -6.06 -1.66
N PHE A 156 -18.63 -6.15 -1.03
CA PHE A 156 -17.37 -5.63 -1.55
C PHE A 156 -16.98 -6.32 -2.86
N THR A 157 -17.19 -7.63 -2.94
CA THR A 157 -16.98 -8.39 -4.18
C THR A 157 -17.92 -7.91 -5.29
N GLU A 158 -19.20 -7.73 -4.99
CA GLU A 158 -20.18 -7.21 -5.97
C GLU A 158 -19.88 -5.76 -6.38
N LEU A 159 -19.36 -4.94 -5.46
CA LEU A 159 -18.92 -3.58 -5.74
C LEU A 159 -17.79 -3.58 -6.77
N LEU A 160 -16.77 -4.41 -6.57
CA LEU A 160 -15.65 -4.52 -7.51
C LEU A 160 -16.09 -5.04 -8.89
N LYS A 161 -17.07 -5.97 -8.96
CA LYS A 161 -17.64 -6.42 -10.23
C LYS A 161 -18.31 -5.27 -10.98
N ILE A 162 -19.15 -4.49 -10.28
CA ILE A 162 -19.86 -3.34 -10.86
C ILE A 162 -18.88 -2.23 -11.28
N LEU A 163 -17.87 -1.94 -10.46
CA LEU A 163 -16.81 -0.98 -10.80
C LEU A 163 -16.04 -1.44 -12.04
N ARG A 164 -15.61 -2.70 -12.10
CA ARG A 164 -14.89 -3.22 -13.26
C ARG A 164 -15.74 -3.19 -14.52
N SER A 165 -17.02 -3.51 -14.43
CA SER A 165 -17.95 -3.42 -15.56
C SER A 165 -18.18 -1.99 -16.03
N THR A 166 -18.28 -1.03 -15.10
CA THR A 166 -18.59 0.38 -15.38
C THR A 166 -17.36 1.14 -15.90
N LEU A 167 -16.20 0.95 -15.28
CA LEU A 167 -14.94 1.63 -15.62
C LEU A 167 -14.22 0.94 -16.78
N GLY A 168 -14.42 -0.36 -16.97
CA GLY A 168 -13.77 -1.16 -17.98
C GLY A 168 -12.35 -1.61 -17.60
N LYS A 169 -11.71 -2.38 -18.50
CA LYS A 169 -10.43 -3.06 -18.22
C LYS A 169 -9.21 -2.13 -18.23
N LYS A 170 -9.32 -0.93 -18.81
CA LYS A 170 -8.21 0.02 -18.93
C LYS A 170 -7.95 0.82 -17.66
N TYR A 171 -9.00 1.07 -16.86
CA TYR A 171 -8.86 1.80 -15.60
C TYR A 171 -8.14 0.93 -14.57
N GLU A 172 -7.25 1.57 -13.82
CA GLU A 172 -6.70 0.98 -12.61
C GLU A 172 -7.83 0.85 -11.57
N LEU A 173 -7.94 -0.33 -10.98
CA LEU A 173 -8.78 -0.57 -9.82
C LEU A 173 -7.94 -1.28 -8.77
N SER A 174 -7.77 -0.64 -7.63
CA SER A 174 -7.08 -1.19 -6.47
C SER A 174 -7.90 -0.99 -5.21
N PHE A 175 -7.41 -1.55 -4.11
CA PHE A 175 -7.92 -1.25 -2.78
C PHE A 175 -6.81 -1.40 -1.76
N ALA A 176 -6.93 -0.65 -0.67
CA ALA A 176 -6.13 -0.82 0.53
C ALA A 176 -6.69 -1.99 1.36
N ALA A 177 -5.82 -2.93 1.68
CA ALA A 177 -6.13 -4.16 2.40
C ALA A 177 -5.43 -4.14 3.76
N GLY A 178 -6.16 -4.41 4.84
CA GLY A 178 -5.55 -4.60 6.17
C GLY A 178 -4.48 -5.70 6.14
N GLY A 179 -3.28 -5.38 6.61
CA GLY A 179 -2.14 -6.30 6.65
C GLY A 179 -2.14 -7.30 7.80
N PHE A 180 -3.24 -7.41 8.56
CA PHE A 180 -3.37 -8.24 9.76
C PHE A 180 -4.34 -9.41 9.53
N GLN A 181 -4.15 -10.52 10.25
CA GLN A 181 -4.78 -11.80 9.96
C GLN A 181 -6.32 -11.74 9.95
N LYS A 182 -6.93 -11.02 10.91
CA LYS A 182 -8.40 -10.92 10.99
C LYS A 182 -9.01 -10.34 9.71
N TYR A 183 -8.44 -9.26 9.17
CA TYR A 183 -8.88 -8.71 7.88
C TYR A 183 -8.69 -9.72 6.74
N LEU A 184 -7.52 -10.36 6.70
CA LEU A 184 -7.17 -11.32 5.65
C LEU A 184 -8.08 -12.55 5.63
N ASP A 185 -8.63 -12.96 6.77
CA ASP A 185 -9.55 -14.09 6.89
C ASP A 185 -11.01 -13.68 6.60
N GLU A 186 -11.43 -12.54 7.15
CA GLU A 186 -12.85 -12.21 7.26
C GLU A 186 -13.34 -11.24 6.18
N SER A 187 -12.53 -10.25 5.80
CA SER A 187 -13.01 -9.09 5.02
C SER A 187 -13.16 -9.32 3.52
N ILE A 188 -12.35 -10.20 2.91
CA ILE A 188 -12.21 -10.29 1.45
C ILE A 188 -12.37 -11.73 0.94
N ASP A 189 -13.13 -11.90 -0.14
CA ASP A 189 -13.08 -13.12 -0.96
C ASP A 189 -11.93 -13.00 -1.98
N TRP A 190 -10.73 -13.46 -1.59
CA TRP A 190 -9.53 -13.31 -2.42
C TRP A 190 -9.67 -13.93 -3.80
N LYS A 191 -10.37 -15.06 -3.92
CA LYS A 191 -10.54 -15.77 -5.20
C LYS A 191 -11.45 -14.97 -6.13
N ALA A 192 -12.55 -14.41 -5.62
CA ALA A 192 -13.48 -13.63 -6.42
C ALA A 192 -12.95 -12.21 -6.75
N VAL A 193 -12.21 -11.60 -5.82
CA VAL A 193 -11.71 -10.22 -5.94
C VAL A 193 -10.46 -10.11 -6.81
N THR A 194 -9.52 -11.06 -6.68
CA THR A 194 -8.21 -10.98 -7.36
C THR A 194 -8.30 -10.76 -8.88
N PRO A 195 -9.22 -11.40 -9.65
CA PRO A 195 -9.36 -11.15 -11.08
C PRO A 195 -9.87 -9.75 -11.43
N LEU A 196 -10.55 -9.08 -10.51
CA LEU A 196 -11.24 -7.79 -10.74
C LEU A 196 -10.32 -6.58 -10.57
N VAL A 197 -9.22 -6.73 -9.83
CA VAL A 197 -8.33 -5.62 -9.46
C VAL A 197 -6.99 -5.70 -10.18
N ASN A 198 -6.35 -4.54 -10.38
CA ASN A 198 -5.00 -4.44 -10.91
C ASN A 198 -3.96 -4.76 -9.82
N ARG A 199 -4.21 -4.28 -8.60
CA ARG A 199 -3.31 -4.30 -7.45
C ARG A 199 -4.08 -4.42 -6.14
N ILE A 200 -3.42 -4.95 -5.12
CA ILE A 200 -3.89 -5.01 -3.74
C ILE A 200 -2.83 -4.30 -2.92
N ASN A 201 -3.20 -3.17 -2.33
CA ASN A 201 -2.32 -2.34 -1.51
C ASN A 201 -2.38 -2.85 -0.06
N ILE A 202 -1.45 -3.72 0.33
CA ILE A 202 -1.38 -4.26 1.69
C ILE A 202 -0.87 -3.18 2.64
N MET A 203 -1.72 -2.71 3.55
CA MET A 203 -1.37 -1.85 4.67
C MET A 203 -0.60 -2.68 5.71
N SER A 204 0.66 -3.01 5.40
CA SER A 204 1.57 -3.75 6.28
C SER A 204 2.29 -2.83 7.27
N TYR A 205 1.53 -1.87 7.79
CA TYR A 205 1.87 -0.92 8.84
C TYR A 205 0.68 -0.81 9.80
N ASP A 206 0.86 -0.18 10.95
CA ASP A 206 -0.14 -0.15 12.03
C ASP A 206 -0.61 -1.53 12.49
N LEU A 207 0.28 -2.52 12.39
CA LEU A 207 0.09 -3.87 12.89
C LEU A 207 0.14 -3.91 14.43
N VAL A 208 0.91 -2.97 15.01
CA VAL A 208 0.81 -2.52 16.41
C VAL A 208 0.42 -1.05 16.35
N ASN A 209 -0.84 -0.74 16.66
CA ASN A 209 -1.45 0.57 16.38
C ASN A 209 -1.77 1.37 17.64
N GLY A 210 -2.45 2.51 17.46
CA GLY A 210 -2.83 3.43 18.54
C GLY A 210 -3.75 2.86 19.62
N TYR A 211 -4.36 1.69 19.40
CA TYR A 211 -5.16 0.98 20.41
C TYR A 211 -4.34 -0.06 21.19
N SER A 212 -3.08 -0.28 20.82
CA SER A 212 -2.22 -1.29 21.44
C SER A 212 -1.69 -0.81 22.79
N LYS A 213 -1.86 -1.64 23.82
CA LYS A 213 -1.37 -1.39 25.20
C LYS A 213 0.04 -1.92 25.46
N VAL A 214 0.60 -2.63 24.49
CA VAL A 214 1.94 -3.22 24.52
C VAL A 214 2.68 -2.75 23.28
N THR A 215 3.91 -2.29 23.46
CA THR A 215 4.78 -1.85 22.38
C THR A 215 5.20 -3.04 21.51
N GLY A 216 5.56 -2.74 20.28
CA GLY A 216 6.02 -3.72 19.30
C GLY A 216 6.22 -3.01 17.98
N HIS A 217 6.73 -3.72 16.97
CA HIS A 217 6.94 -3.11 15.66
C HIS A 217 5.60 -2.90 14.95
N HIS A 218 5.29 -1.66 14.54
CA HIS A 218 4.03 -1.40 13.84
C HIS A 218 4.08 -1.72 12.35
N THR A 219 5.27 -1.73 11.74
CA THR A 219 5.50 -1.92 10.30
C THR A 219 6.59 -2.96 9.97
N PRO A 220 6.74 -4.08 10.71
CA PRO A 220 7.87 -5.00 10.54
C PRO A 220 7.79 -5.79 9.24
N LEU A 221 8.95 -6.01 8.60
CA LEU A 221 9.04 -6.84 7.41
C LEU A 221 8.79 -8.32 7.74
N TYR A 222 9.38 -8.81 8.82
CA TYR A 222 9.20 -10.18 9.31
C TYR A 222 8.70 -10.18 10.76
N SER A 223 8.11 -11.30 11.19
CA SER A 223 7.67 -11.47 12.56
C SER A 223 8.85 -11.89 13.44
N THR A 224 9.10 -11.20 14.56
CA THR A 224 10.10 -11.64 15.55
C THR A 224 9.60 -12.87 16.29
N ASN A 225 8.30 -12.89 16.61
CA ASN A 225 7.60 -14.06 17.15
C ASN A 225 6.60 -14.64 16.11
N PRO A 226 6.44 -15.97 15.98
CA PRO A 226 5.64 -16.58 14.90
C PRO A 226 4.17 -16.14 14.81
N LYS A 227 3.59 -15.63 15.90
CA LYS A 227 2.20 -15.18 15.96
C LYS A 227 2.02 -13.69 15.66
N GLU A 228 3.10 -12.91 15.59
CA GLU A 228 3.03 -11.49 15.29
C GLU A 228 2.69 -11.26 13.82
N GLU A 229 1.94 -10.21 13.58
CA GLU A 229 1.67 -9.70 12.25
C GLU A 229 2.95 -9.11 11.64
N SER A 230 3.12 -9.28 10.33
CA SER A 230 4.23 -8.70 9.58
C SER A 230 3.90 -8.64 8.09
N THR A 231 4.64 -7.83 7.34
CA THR A 231 4.56 -7.80 5.87
C THR A 231 4.70 -9.21 5.28
N ASN A 232 5.70 -9.98 5.72
CA ASN A 232 5.94 -11.33 5.20
C ASN A 232 4.80 -12.29 5.53
N ARG A 233 4.19 -12.19 6.70
CA ARG A 233 3.04 -13.02 7.07
C ARG A 233 1.84 -12.75 6.16
N ALA A 234 1.48 -11.49 5.96
CA ALA A 234 0.38 -11.09 5.07
C ALA A 234 0.63 -11.54 3.62
N VAL A 235 1.83 -11.29 3.10
CA VAL A 235 2.22 -11.71 1.74
C VAL A 235 2.17 -13.22 1.59
N THR A 236 2.72 -13.98 2.55
CA THR A 236 2.71 -15.45 2.52
C THR A 236 1.28 -15.99 2.52
N TYR A 237 0.41 -15.42 3.34
CA TYR A 237 -1.01 -15.78 3.37
C TYR A 237 -1.68 -15.53 2.00
N LEU A 238 -1.53 -14.34 1.44
CA LEU A 238 -2.17 -13.99 0.16
C LEU A 238 -1.66 -14.82 -1.02
N LEU A 239 -0.36 -15.14 -1.04
CA LEU A 239 0.20 -16.07 -2.03
C LEU A 239 -0.42 -17.46 -1.88
N LYS A 240 -0.63 -17.95 -0.65
CA LYS A 240 -1.31 -19.24 -0.38
C LYS A 240 -2.78 -19.21 -0.81
N GLN A 241 -3.45 -18.06 -0.74
CA GLN A 241 -4.80 -17.86 -1.28
C GLN A 241 -4.84 -17.79 -2.82
N GLY A 242 -3.69 -17.89 -3.50
CA GLY A 242 -3.59 -17.88 -4.96
C GLY A 242 -3.54 -16.48 -5.57
N VAL A 243 -3.32 -15.43 -4.76
CA VAL A 243 -3.13 -14.07 -5.28
C VAL A 243 -1.78 -14.00 -6.01
N PRO A 244 -1.73 -13.57 -7.28
CA PRO A 244 -0.46 -13.45 -7.98
C PRO A 244 0.46 -12.42 -7.30
N ALA A 245 1.73 -12.79 -7.06
CA ALA A 245 2.76 -11.91 -6.50
C ALA A 245 2.78 -10.52 -7.16
N SER A 246 2.69 -10.47 -8.49
CA SER A 246 2.69 -9.24 -9.28
C SER A 246 1.49 -8.28 -9.08
N LYS A 247 0.49 -8.68 -8.27
CA LYS A 247 -0.63 -7.83 -7.82
C LYS A 247 -0.50 -7.39 -6.36
N LEU A 248 0.39 -8.00 -5.58
CA LEU A 248 0.62 -7.65 -4.19
C LEU A 248 1.57 -6.46 -4.11
N ILE A 249 1.14 -5.41 -3.41
CA ILE A 249 1.94 -4.22 -3.12
C ILE A 249 2.09 -4.17 -1.60
N ILE A 250 3.31 -4.11 -1.08
CA ILE A 250 3.55 -4.03 0.39
C ILE A 250 3.60 -2.57 0.84
N GLY A 251 3.41 -2.33 2.14
CA GLY A 251 3.42 -1.00 2.74
C GLY A 251 4.68 -0.61 3.50
N GLY A 252 5.11 0.63 3.27
CA GLY A 252 6.00 1.40 4.14
C GLY A 252 5.25 2.49 4.89
N ALA A 253 5.72 2.84 6.08
CA ALA A 253 5.16 3.92 6.90
C ALA A 253 6.19 5.05 7.06
N PHE A 254 5.87 6.24 6.53
CA PHE A 254 6.75 7.42 6.63
C PHE A 254 6.53 8.18 7.94
N TYR A 255 6.16 7.46 9.00
CA TYR A 255 5.88 7.94 10.33
C TYR A 255 6.19 6.86 11.36
N THR A 256 6.31 7.25 12.63
CA THR A 256 6.37 6.31 13.74
C THR A 256 5.02 6.11 14.41
N ARG A 257 4.87 4.98 15.11
CA ARG A 257 4.00 4.88 16.28
C ARG A 257 4.84 5.04 17.55
N THR A 258 4.28 5.71 18.57
CA THR A 258 5.03 6.06 19.78
C THR A 258 4.20 5.77 21.04
N TRP A 259 4.87 5.34 22.10
CA TRP A 259 4.29 5.10 23.42
C TRP A 259 5.11 5.80 24.50
N LYS A 260 4.44 6.26 25.55
CA LYS A 260 5.05 6.74 26.81
C LYS A 260 4.78 5.76 27.95
N ASN A 261 5.37 6.03 29.12
CA ASN A 261 5.26 5.18 30.31
C ASN A 261 5.77 3.76 30.03
N VAL A 262 6.81 3.65 29.22
CA VAL A 262 7.39 2.37 28.78
C VAL A 262 8.62 2.08 29.61
N GLU A 263 8.60 0.98 30.36
CA GLU A 263 9.74 0.55 31.18
C GLU A 263 10.96 0.20 30.33
N ASN A 264 12.16 0.48 30.86
CA ASN A 264 13.42 0.18 30.18
C ASN A 264 13.81 -1.30 30.33
N VAL A 265 12.93 -2.18 29.87
CA VAL A 265 13.18 -3.61 29.74
C VAL A 265 13.19 -3.91 28.24
N ASN A 266 14.25 -4.56 27.76
CA ASN A 266 14.45 -4.80 26.33
C ASN A 266 14.36 -3.50 25.48
N ASN A 267 14.91 -2.40 26.02
CA ASN A 267 14.87 -1.07 25.39
C ASN A 267 13.45 -0.63 25.01
N GLY A 268 12.46 -0.97 25.85
CA GLY A 268 11.06 -0.61 25.66
C GLY A 268 10.30 -1.45 24.62
N LEU A 269 10.93 -2.42 23.96
CA LEU A 269 10.25 -3.33 23.02
C LEU A 269 9.50 -4.45 23.77
N TYR A 270 8.23 -4.66 23.42
CA TYR A 270 7.32 -5.62 24.05
C TYR A 270 6.99 -5.31 25.52
N GLN A 271 6.91 -4.02 25.85
CA GLN A 271 6.57 -3.53 27.18
C GLN A 271 5.21 -2.86 27.18
N ALA A 272 4.57 -2.78 28.34
CA ALA A 272 3.35 -1.99 28.48
C ALA A 272 3.63 -0.51 28.16
N GLY A 273 2.65 0.18 27.58
CA GLY A 273 2.78 1.59 27.26
C GLY A 273 1.46 2.24 26.90
N GLU A 274 1.46 3.57 26.90
CA GLU A 274 0.33 4.40 26.48
C GLU A 274 0.66 5.07 25.15
N HIS A 275 -0.12 4.79 24.10
CA HIS A 275 0.12 5.38 22.79
C HIS A 275 -0.01 6.91 22.84
N ILE A 276 0.91 7.58 22.15
CA ILE A 276 0.92 9.02 21.91
C ILE A 276 1.20 9.30 20.43
N GLN A 277 1.14 10.57 20.02
CA GLN A 277 1.40 10.94 18.64
C GLN A 277 2.81 10.50 18.17
N GLY A 278 2.85 10.00 16.95
CA GLY A 278 4.07 9.64 16.24
C GLY A 278 4.89 10.84 15.75
N THR A 279 5.99 10.54 15.07
CA THR A 279 6.84 11.51 14.39
C THR A 279 6.84 11.22 12.89
N ASP A 280 6.79 12.26 12.05
CA ASP A 280 6.94 12.15 10.59
C ASP A 280 8.40 11.92 10.21
N PHE A 281 8.66 11.14 9.14
CA PHE A 281 10.02 10.82 8.71
C PHE A 281 10.90 12.07 8.46
N LYS A 282 10.34 13.13 7.88
CA LYS A 282 11.03 14.41 7.66
C LYS A 282 11.59 15.07 8.91
N SER A 283 11.12 14.67 10.09
CA SER A 283 11.57 15.17 11.39
C SER A 283 12.50 14.20 12.12
N PHE A 284 12.80 13.02 11.59
CA PHE A 284 13.58 12.00 12.31
C PHE A 284 14.99 12.49 12.65
N SER A 285 15.65 13.16 11.70
CA SER A 285 17.03 13.65 11.87
C SER A 285 17.19 14.71 12.96
N THR A 286 16.11 15.38 13.34
CA THR A 286 16.09 16.38 14.40
C THR A 286 15.50 15.84 15.69
N VAL A 287 14.52 14.93 15.63
CA VAL A 287 13.83 14.36 16.79
C VAL A 287 14.64 13.22 17.43
N PHE A 288 14.99 12.20 16.65
CA PHE A 288 15.61 10.96 17.14
C PHE A 288 17.14 11.05 17.20
N THR A 289 17.62 12.02 17.98
CA THR A 289 19.06 12.24 18.20
C THR A 289 19.47 11.87 19.62
N GLU A 290 20.73 11.49 19.81
CA GLU A 290 21.30 11.25 21.14
C GLU A 290 21.23 12.52 22.02
N ALA A 291 21.35 13.71 21.42
CA ALA A 291 21.22 14.99 22.11
C ALA A 291 19.82 15.18 22.72
N ASN A 292 18.77 14.64 22.09
CA ASN A 292 17.41 14.63 22.61
C ASN A 292 17.14 13.41 23.52
N GLY A 293 18.15 12.58 23.81
CA GLY A 293 18.05 11.42 24.69
C GLY A 293 17.54 10.14 24.01
N TRP A 294 17.38 10.12 22.69
CA TRP A 294 16.94 8.94 21.96
C TRP A 294 18.13 8.04 21.59
N LYS A 295 17.96 6.73 21.79
CA LYS A 295 18.89 5.70 21.33
C LYS A 295 18.22 4.89 20.20
N TYR A 296 18.96 4.67 19.11
CA TYR A 296 18.54 3.83 17.99
C TYR A 296 18.81 2.36 18.27
N PHE A 297 17.87 1.49 17.89
CA PHE A 297 17.99 0.05 17.95
C PHE A 297 17.46 -0.60 16.68
N TRP A 298 17.98 -1.78 16.36
CA TRP A 298 17.59 -2.57 15.20
C TRP A 298 17.22 -3.99 15.64
N ASP A 299 16.00 -4.41 15.32
CA ASP A 299 15.59 -5.80 15.44
C ASP A 299 15.94 -6.54 14.14
N ASP A 300 17.00 -7.34 14.18
CA ASP A 300 17.49 -8.06 13.00
C ASP A 300 16.53 -9.14 12.49
N LYS A 301 15.69 -9.70 13.37
CA LYS A 301 14.69 -10.69 12.96
C LYS A 301 13.54 -10.02 12.22
N ALA A 302 12.99 -8.94 12.79
CA ALA A 302 11.91 -8.19 12.17
C ALA A 302 12.34 -7.36 10.95
N LYS A 303 13.64 -7.05 10.86
CA LYS A 303 14.22 -6.02 9.97
C LYS A 303 13.53 -4.68 10.19
N ALA A 304 13.44 -4.26 11.45
CA ALA A 304 12.71 -3.09 11.88
C ALA A 304 13.53 -2.22 12.85
N PRO A 305 13.56 -0.89 12.64
CA PRO A 305 14.17 0.04 13.57
C PRO A 305 13.19 0.39 14.69
N TYR A 306 13.75 0.77 15.82
CA TYR A 306 13.01 1.38 16.91
C TYR A 306 13.92 2.29 17.73
N TRP A 307 13.32 3.21 18.47
CA TRP A 307 14.02 4.17 19.30
C TRP A 307 13.47 4.13 20.71
N TYR A 308 14.36 4.31 21.68
CA TYR A 308 13.96 4.42 23.08
C TYR A 308 14.63 5.62 23.74
N ASN A 309 13.83 6.40 24.46
CA ASN A 309 14.30 7.47 25.33
C ASN A 309 14.10 7.05 26.78
N GLU A 310 15.20 6.75 27.45
CA GLU A 310 15.20 6.23 28.81
C GLU A 310 14.74 7.26 29.85
N LYS A 311 15.08 8.54 29.64
CA LYS A 311 14.71 9.63 30.54
C LYS A 311 13.21 9.89 30.50
N GLU A 312 12.66 9.96 29.29
CA GLU A 312 11.23 10.24 29.06
C GLU A 312 10.36 8.98 29.14
N LYS A 313 10.98 7.79 29.24
CA LYS A 313 10.31 6.48 29.17
C LYS A 313 9.42 6.34 27.94
N THR A 314 9.96 6.73 26.78
CA THR A 314 9.24 6.69 25.50
C THR A 314 9.87 5.73 24.51
N PHE A 315 9.01 4.99 23.80
CA PHE A 315 9.37 4.04 22.75
C PHE A 315 8.74 4.48 21.44
N ALA A 316 9.50 4.48 20.34
CA ALA A 316 9.02 4.75 19.00
C ALA A 316 9.45 3.64 18.03
N THR A 317 8.60 3.31 17.07
CA THR A 317 8.87 2.33 16.01
C THR A 317 8.32 2.85 14.69
N GLY A 318 9.01 2.61 13.59
CA GLY A 318 8.73 3.20 12.28
C GLY A 318 9.44 2.43 11.17
N ASP A 319 9.32 2.90 9.93
CA ASP A 319 10.35 2.61 8.93
C ASP A 319 11.46 3.66 9.04
N ASP A 320 12.68 3.30 8.65
CA ASP A 320 13.78 4.24 8.36
C ASP A 320 14.35 3.97 6.95
N LEU A 321 15.44 4.65 6.59
CA LEU A 321 16.10 4.43 5.29
C LEU A 321 16.64 2.99 5.15
N THR A 322 16.91 2.27 6.23
CA THR A 322 17.40 0.89 6.22
C THR A 322 16.24 -0.07 5.97
N SER A 323 15.17 0.01 6.77
CA SER A 323 14.03 -0.91 6.65
C SER A 323 13.28 -0.72 5.33
N ILE A 324 13.17 0.51 4.82
CA ILE A 324 12.51 0.72 3.53
C ILE A 324 13.31 0.11 2.37
N LYS A 325 14.64 0.06 2.47
CA LYS A 325 15.50 -0.65 1.51
C LYS A 325 15.34 -2.16 1.63
N GLU A 326 15.30 -2.71 2.85
CA GLU A 326 15.02 -4.14 3.10
C GLU A 326 13.66 -4.55 2.54
N LYS A 327 12.61 -3.76 2.76
CA LYS A 327 11.28 -3.96 2.16
C LYS A 327 11.32 -3.94 0.64
N THR A 328 12.09 -3.03 0.05
CA THR A 328 12.22 -2.94 -1.41
C THR A 328 12.97 -4.15 -1.99
N GLU A 329 14.02 -4.64 -1.32
CA GLU A 329 14.69 -5.90 -1.72
C GLU A 329 13.77 -7.12 -1.53
N TYR A 330 12.93 -7.12 -0.49
CA TYR A 330 11.90 -8.14 -0.32
C TYR A 330 10.92 -8.17 -1.51
N VAL A 331 10.46 -7.01 -1.98
CA VAL A 331 9.60 -6.91 -3.18
C VAL A 331 10.28 -7.53 -4.40
N LYS A 332 11.57 -7.21 -4.63
CA LYS A 332 12.36 -7.79 -5.73
C LYS A 332 12.49 -9.31 -5.60
N SER A 333 12.92 -9.80 -4.45
CA SER A 333 13.16 -11.23 -4.21
C SER A 333 11.88 -12.08 -4.33
N LYS A 334 10.74 -11.56 -3.86
CA LYS A 334 9.43 -12.22 -3.94
C LYS A 334 8.67 -11.95 -5.24
N LYS A 335 9.23 -11.13 -6.14
CA LYS A 335 8.60 -10.72 -7.42
C LYS A 335 7.22 -10.08 -7.21
N LEU A 336 7.09 -9.26 -6.15
CA LEU A 336 5.84 -8.57 -5.85
C LEU A 336 5.62 -7.40 -6.83
N GLY A 337 4.40 -6.87 -6.87
CA GLY A 337 4.01 -5.84 -7.82
C GLY A 337 4.58 -4.45 -7.55
N GLY A 338 5.07 -4.19 -6.33
CA GLY A 338 5.54 -2.87 -5.92
C GLY A 338 5.61 -2.68 -4.41
N ILE A 339 5.88 -1.43 -4.04
CA ILE A 339 5.75 -0.89 -2.68
C ILE A 339 4.89 0.37 -2.76
N MET A 340 3.94 0.48 -1.83
CA MET A 340 3.25 1.73 -1.53
C MET A 340 3.68 2.23 -0.17
N PHE A 341 3.43 3.51 0.11
CA PHE A 341 3.71 4.07 1.42
C PHE A 341 2.65 5.08 1.82
N TRP A 342 2.43 5.14 3.13
CA TRP A 342 1.67 6.20 3.79
C TRP A 342 2.63 7.12 4.56
N GLU A 343 2.83 8.37 4.17
CA GLU A 343 2.44 8.99 2.90
C GLU A 343 3.48 10.05 2.49
N LEU A 344 3.42 10.54 1.25
CA LEU A 344 4.48 11.35 0.65
C LEU A 344 4.81 12.64 1.42
N VAL A 345 3.83 13.35 1.98
CA VAL A 345 4.06 14.63 2.68
C VAL A 345 4.83 14.49 4.00
N LEU A 346 5.00 13.25 4.46
CA LEU A 346 5.76 12.91 5.67
C LEU A 346 7.23 12.60 5.33
N ASP A 347 7.56 12.43 4.04
CA ASP A 347 8.93 12.24 3.57
C ASP A 347 9.70 13.57 3.56
N THR A 348 11.03 13.49 3.47
CA THR A 348 11.81 14.65 3.03
C THR A 348 11.62 14.85 1.51
N PRO A 349 11.55 16.09 1.02
CA PRO A 349 11.37 16.35 -0.42
C PRO A 349 12.46 15.73 -1.32
N LYS A 350 13.67 15.59 -0.77
CA LYS A 350 14.84 14.97 -1.42
C LYS A 350 15.55 14.04 -0.46
N ASP A 351 16.26 13.06 -1.01
CA ASP A 351 17.09 12.10 -0.28
C ASP A 351 16.34 11.30 0.81
N GLY A 352 15.00 11.28 0.69
CA GLY A 352 14.11 10.61 1.62
C GLY A 352 13.88 9.13 1.32
N MET A 353 12.84 8.57 1.91
CA MET A 353 12.48 7.17 1.72
C MET A 353 12.09 6.86 0.27
N VAL A 354 11.44 7.79 -0.45
CA VAL A 354 11.17 7.62 -1.89
C VAL A 354 12.47 7.45 -2.67
N ASN A 355 13.51 8.23 -2.37
CA ASN A 355 14.81 8.07 -3.00
C ASN A 355 15.44 6.71 -2.68
N ALA A 356 15.40 6.29 -1.41
CA ALA A 356 15.93 4.99 -0.99
C ALA A 356 15.26 3.81 -1.70
N ILE A 357 13.92 3.84 -1.85
CA ILE A 357 13.17 2.84 -2.63
C ILE A 357 13.63 2.86 -4.10
N TYR A 358 13.71 4.05 -4.69
CA TYR A 358 14.08 4.23 -6.09
C TYR A 358 15.49 3.71 -6.41
N GLU A 359 16.46 3.94 -5.52
CA GLU A 359 17.83 3.42 -5.66
C GLU A 359 17.84 1.89 -5.68
N VAL A 360 17.15 1.25 -4.72
CA VAL A 360 17.09 -0.22 -4.64
C VAL A 360 16.39 -0.83 -5.84
N LYS A 361 15.31 -0.19 -6.31
CA LYS A 361 14.58 -0.63 -7.51
C LYS A 361 15.46 -0.66 -8.77
N ASN A 362 16.42 0.26 -8.89
CA ASN A 362 17.25 0.42 -10.09
C ASN A 362 18.64 -0.24 -9.99
N LYS A 363 18.93 -0.89 -8.86
CA LYS A 363 20.04 -1.84 -8.72
C LYS A 363 19.60 -3.22 -9.15
#